data_AF-A0A0W0FWK8-F1
#
_entry.id   AF-A0A0W0FWK8-F1
#
_cell.length_a   1.000
_cell.length_b   1.000
_cell.length_c   1.000
_cell.angle_alpha   90.00
_cell.angle_beta   90.00
_cell.angle_gamma   90.00
#
_symmetry.space_group_name_H-M   'P 1'
#
loop_
_entity.id
_entity.type
_entity.pdbx_description
1 polymer ?
#
loop_
_entity_poly.entity_id
_entity_poly.type
_entity_poly.pdbx_seq_one_letter_code
_entity_poly.pdbx_strand_id
1 'polypeptide(L)'
;MPALALEPTSLTLDLSANNGPSDAKVVAVPLPKKTVGIIFSQRTGTSSRQHLNTYLLDVNNTILEPQALWDAPDRNSRFSIIQSLPVNFAPDPHVLTVGPFNDDRKIVVYCSHLAHDGSYQQNDPKHDFHNFTIGSKNAIAFTMINSEDGGDTDYHDSVTGVAVSYTYK
;
A
#
# COMPACT_ATOMS: atom_id res chain seq x y z
N MET A 1 5.62 8.62 23.72
CA MET A 1 5.03 8.15 22.45
C MET A 1 6.13 7.46 21.66
N PRO A 2 5.90 6.27 21.09
CA PRO A 2 6.91 5.59 20.29
C PRO A 2 7.29 6.43 19.06
N ALA A 3 8.56 6.40 18.69
CA ALA A 3 9.06 7.07 17.49
C ALA A 3 8.60 6.32 16.23
N LEU A 4 8.25 7.05 15.18
CA LEU A 4 7.94 6.46 13.88
C LEU A 4 9.20 5.78 13.32
N ALA A 5 9.09 4.51 12.92
CA ALA A 5 10.13 3.83 12.15
C ALA A 5 10.33 4.53 10.81
N LEU A 6 11.57 4.65 10.32
CA LEU A 6 11.86 5.35 9.06
C LEU A 6 11.82 4.43 7.83
N GLU A 7 11.73 3.12 8.05
CA GLU A 7 11.69 2.10 7.01
C GLU A 7 10.35 1.34 7.03
N PRO A 8 9.89 0.85 5.87
CA PRO A 8 8.72 -0.01 5.76
C PRO A 8 8.92 -1.33 6.49
N THR A 9 7.83 -1.86 7.02
CA THR A 9 7.85 -3.12 7.79
C THR A 9 6.67 -4.00 7.42
N SER A 10 6.90 -5.31 7.42
CA SER A 10 5.85 -6.31 7.26
C SER A 10 5.13 -6.51 8.59
N LEU A 11 3.80 -6.43 8.58
CA LEU A 11 2.96 -6.61 9.77
C LEU A 11 1.88 -7.66 9.52
N THR A 12 1.37 -8.23 10.60
CA THR A 12 0.09 -8.93 10.61
C THR A 12 -0.91 -8.06 11.37
N LEU A 13 -2.03 -7.72 10.74
CA LEU A 13 -3.06 -6.84 11.29
C LEU A 13 -4.44 -7.49 11.21
N ASP A 14 -5.30 -7.14 12.16
CA ASP A 14 -6.73 -7.43 12.06
C ASP A 14 -7.45 -6.32 11.26
N LEU A 15 -7.85 -6.64 10.04
CA LEU A 15 -8.60 -5.74 9.14
C LEU A 15 -10.09 -6.10 9.08
N SER A 16 -10.59 -7.00 9.93
CA SER A 16 -11.97 -7.51 9.88
C SER A 16 -13.03 -6.41 10.01
N ALA A 17 -12.75 -5.38 10.81
CA ALA A 17 -13.60 -4.20 10.95
C ALA A 17 -13.58 -3.26 9.73
N ASN A 18 -12.67 -3.47 8.77
CA ASN A 18 -12.34 -2.57 7.68
C ASN A 18 -12.30 -3.28 6.30
N ASN A 19 -13.18 -4.26 6.09
CA ASN A 19 -13.31 -5.03 4.84
C ASN A 19 -12.03 -5.78 4.43
N GLY A 20 -11.27 -6.32 5.39
CA GLY A 20 -10.16 -7.23 5.17
C GLY A 20 -10.20 -8.45 6.11
N PRO A 21 -9.22 -9.36 6.04
CA PRO A 21 -9.15 -10.51 6.95
C PRO A 21 -8.62 -10.12 8.33
N SER A 22 -8.82 -11.00 9.32
CA SER A 22 -8.37 -10.79 10.71
C SER A 22 -6.87 -11.02 10.93
N ASP A 23 -6.18 -11.60 9.95
CA ASP A 23 -4.77 -12.00 9.97
C ASP A 23 -4.02 -11.47 8.74
N ALA A 24 -4.35 -10.25 8.33
CA ALA A 24 -3.82 -9.63 7.12
C ALA A 24 -2.31 -9.42 7.20
N LYS A 25 -1.54 -10.08 6.33
CA LYS A 25 -0.15 -9.76 6.01
C LYS A 25 -0.12 -8.51 5.16
N VAL A 26 0.58 -7.50 5.64
CA VAL A 26 0.63 -6.19 4.99
C VAL A 26 2.03 -5.61 5.01
N VAL A 27 2.29 -4.65 4.14
CA VAL A 27 3.46 -3.76 4.25
C VAL A 27 2.99 -2.40 4.74
N ALA A 28 3.54 -1.96 5.88
CA ALA A 28 3.29 -0.65 6.46
C ALA A 28 4.45 0.29 6.11
N VAL A 29 4.17 1.30 5.30
CA VAL A 29 5.14 2.32 4.88
C VAL A 29 4.99 3.56 5.77
N PRO A 30 6.06 4.01 6.44
CA PRO A 30 6.04 5.22 7.25
C PRO A 30 5.67 6.46 6.46
N LEU A 31 4.80 7.28 7.02
CA LEU A 31 4.46 8.61 6.55
C LEU A 31 4.76 9.63 7.66
N PRO A 32 6.01 10.13 7.73
CA PRO A 32 6.36 11.19 8.68
C PRO A 32 5.44 12.40 8.50
N LYS A 33 5.19 13.14 9.57
CA LYS A 33 4.41 14.38 9.51
C LYS A 33 4.93 15.30 8.42
N LYS A 34 4.03 16.01 7.75
CA LYS A 34 4.34 16.93 6.65
C LYS A 34 5.00 16.26 5.43
N THR A 35 4.84 14.95 5.26
CA THR A 35 5.16 14.25 4.02
C THR A 35 3.90 13.93 3.23
N VAL A 36 4.03 13.74 1.93
CA VAL A 36 2.95 13.29 1.04
C VAL A 36 3.27 11.88 0.57
N GLY A 37 2.35 10.96 0.80
CA GLY A 37 2.42 9.60 0.26
C GLY A 37 1.76 9.53 -1.11
N ILE A 38 2.39 8.88 -2.07
CA ILE A 38 1.89 8.66 -3.42
C ILE A 38 1.95 7.15 -3.68
N ILE A 39 0.79 6.56 -3.96
CA ILE A 39 0.62 5.12 -4.14
C ILE A 39 0.12 4.87 -5.56
N PHE A 40 0.76 3.93 -6.24
CA PHE A 40 0.38 3.45 -7.57
C PHE A 40 0.72 1.97 -7.68
N SER A 41 -0.01 1.23 -8.53
CA SER A 41 0.19 -0.21 -8.64
C SER A 41 -0.03 -0.72 -10.07
N GLN A 42 0.68 -1.79 -10.40
CA GLN A 42 0.62 -2.46 -11.68
C GLN A 42 0.59 -3.97 -11.48
N ARG A 43 -0.23 -4.64 -12.29
CA ARG A 43 -0.25 -6.09 -12.41
C ARG A 43 0.73 -6.54 -13.49
N THR A 44 1.48 -7.60 -13.23
CA THR A 44 2.65 -7.98 -14.03
C THR A 44 2.74 -9.44 -14.44
N GLY A 45 2.08 -10.39 -13.75
CA GLY A 45 2.43 -11.83 -13.93
C GLY A 45 1.32 -12.88 -14.00
N THR A 46 0.08 -12.60 -13.58
CA THR A 46 -0.85 -13.66 -13.16
C THR A 46 -1.96 -13.97 -14.18
N SER A 47 -2.80 -14.99 -13.95
CA SER A 47 -4.06 -15.25 -14.67
C SER A 47 -5.32 -14.84 -13.88
N SER A 48 -5.16 -14.42 -12.62
CA SER A 48 -6.26 -14.05 -11.73
C SER A 48 -6.42 -12.52 -11.64
N ARG A 49 -7.60 -12.09 -11.20
CA ARG A 49 -7.90 -10.69 -10.89
C ARG A 49 -7.21 -10.33 -9.57
N GLN A 50 -6.53 -9.19 -9.54
CA GLN A 50 -5.73 -8.77 -8.39
C GLN A 50 -6.36 -7.55 -7.71
N HIS A 51 -6.36 -7.57 -6.38
CA HIS A 51 -6.97 -6.58 -5.49
C HIS A 51 -5.92 -6.00 -4.55
N LEU A 52 -6.06 -4.71 -4.27
CA LEU A 52 -5.22 -4.00 -3.32
C LEU A 52 -6.11 -3.13 -2.43
N ASN A 53 -5.91 -3.21 -1.12
CA ASN A 53 -6.54 -2.31 -0.16
C ASN A 53 -5.46 -1.47 0.51
N THR A 54 -5.77 -0.18 0.71
CA THR A 54 -4.89 0.76 1.40
C THR A 54 -5.56 1.30 2.66
N TYR A 55 -4.79 1.41 3.74
CA TYR A 55 -5.27 1.86 5.06
C TYR A 55 -4.32 2.86 5.70
N LEU A 56 -4.87 3.84 6.42
CA LEU A 56 -4.09 4.76 7.22
C LEU A 56 -3.99 4.27 8.66
N LEU A 57 -2.78 4.20 9.20
CA LEU A 57 -2.50 3.82 10.58
C LEU A 57 -1.85 4.96 11.36
N ASP A 58 -2.01 4.92 12.69
CA ASP A 58 -1.18 5.69 13.60
C ASP A 58 0.20 5.04 13.82
N VAL A 59 1.03 5.67 14.66
CA VAL A 59 2.38 5.16 14.98
C VAL A 59 2.36 3.82 15.74
N ASN A 60 1.27 3.50 16.43
CA ASN A 60 1.07 2.29 17.23
C ASN A 60 0.45 1.14 16.43
N ASN A 61 0.28 1.32 15.12
CA ASN A 61 -0.40 0.39 14.21
C ASN A 61 -1.91 0.28 14.40
N THR A 62 -2.55 1.25 15.04
CA THR A 62 -4.01 1.35 15.09
C THR A 62 -4.52 1.82 13.74
N ILE A 63 -5.49 1.10 13.16
CA ILE A 63 -6.15 1.53 11.93
C ILE A 63 -6.99 2.77 12.23
N LEU A 64 -6.74 3.84 11.49
CA LEU A 64 -7.51 5.07 11.57
C LEU A 64 -8.69 5.03 10.59
N GLU A 65 -8.40 4.68 9.34
CA GLU A 65 -9.41 4.59 8.29
C GLU A 65 -8.89 3.83 7.05
N PRO A 66 -9.76 3.15 6.29
CA PRO A 66 -9.46 2.73 4.93
C PRO A 66 -9.23 3.95 4.03
N GLN A 67 -8.45 3.79 2.97
CA GLN A 67 -8.12 4.86 2.03
C GLN A 67 -8.65 4.57 0.63
N ALA A 68 -8.35 3.39 0.09
CA ALA A 68 -8.83 2.99 -1.24
C ALA A 68 -8.84 1.48 -1.43
N LEU A 69 -9.82 1.02 -2.20
CA LEU A 69 -9.87 -0.31 -2.79
C LEU A 69 -9.53 -0.18 -4.28
N TRP A 70 -8.61 -1.03 -4.70
CA TRP A 70 -8.01 -1.04 -6.02
C TRP A 70 -8.21 -2.38 -6.69
N ASP A 71 -8.36 -2.34 -8.00
CA ASP A 71 -8.66 -3.51 -8.81
C ASP A 71 -7.83 -3.52 -10.09
N ALA A 72 -7.27 -4.68 -10.43
CA ALA A 72 -6.69 -4.95 -11.74
C ALA A 72 -7.32 -6.22 -12.34
N PRO A 73 -7.82 -6.16 -13.60
CA PRO A 73 -8.36 -7.32 -14.30
C PRO A 73 -7.29 -8.41 -14.54
N ASP A 74 -7.71 -9.51 -15.12
CA ASP A 74 -6.91 -10.71 -15.47
C ASP A 74 -5.90 -10.50 -16.63
N ARG A 75 -5.39 -9.29 -16.81
CA ARG A 75 -4.40 -8.94 -17.85
C ARG A 75 -3.43 -7.88 -17.35
N ASN A 76 -2.29 -7.72 -18.02
CA ASN A 76 -1.32 -6.68 -17.69
C ASN A 76 -1.99 -5.30 -17.78
N SER A 77 -2.05 -4.63 -16.63
CA SER A 77 -2.71 -3.33 -16.50
C SER A 77 -2.23 -2.60 -15.26
N ARG A 78 -2.48 -1.30 -15.21
CA ARG A 78 -2.48 -0.57 -13.94
C ARG A 78 -3.67 -1.02 -13.11
N PHE A 79 -3.54 -0.89 -11.79
CA PHE A 79 -4.69 -0.97 -10.91
C PHE A 79 -5.52 0.31 -11.03
N SER A 80 -6.83 0.16 -10.90
CA SER A 80 -7.79 1.27 -10.82
C SER A 80 -8.39 1.34 -9.41
N ILE A 81 -8.46 2.52 -8.83
CA ILE A 81 -9.20 2.82 -7.61
C ILE A 81 -10.68 2.70 -7.95
N ILE A 82 -11.33 1.66 -7.43
CA ILE A 82 -12.76 1.43 -7.61
C ILE A 82 -13.59 2.02 -6.46
N GLN A 83 -12.94 2.34 -5.34
CA GLN A 83 -13.53 3.04 -4.22
C GLN A 83 -12.45 3.81 -3.45
N SER A 84 -12.72 5.07 -3.11
CA SER A 84 -11.88 5.86 -2.19
C SER A 84 -12.67 6.23 -0.93
N LEU A 85 -11.96 6.32 0.19
CA LEU A 85 -12.48 6.78 1.47
C LEU A 85 -11.51 7.84 2.05
N PRO A 86 -11.98 9.09 2.27
CA PRO A 86 -13.30 9.61 1.93
C PRO A 86 -13.60 9.60 0.41
N VAL A 87 -14.89 9.66 0.06
CA VAL A 87 -15.34 9.62 -1.34
C VAL A 87 -14.78 10.83 -2.11
N ASN A 88 -14.28 10.61 -3.33
CA ASN A 88 -13.60 11.61 -4.19
C ASN A 88 -12.24 12.11 -3.68
N PHE A 89 -11.59 11.37 -2.77
CA PHE A 89 -10.24 11.69 -2.29
C PHE A 89 -9.13 11.27 -3.27
N ALA A 90 -9.46 10.48 -4.29
CA ALA A 90 -8.55 10.08 -5.37
C ALA A 90 -9.05 10.60 -6.73
N PRO A 91 -8.62 11.80 -7.18
CA PRO A 91 -9.05 12.36 -8.45
C PRO A 91 -8.45 11.64 -9.67
N ASP A 92 -7.29 11.01 -9.50
CA ASP A 92 -6.70 10.10 -10.50
C ASP A 92 -7.11 8.66 -10.15
N PRO A 93 -7.77 7.93 -11.07
CA PRO A 93 -8.19 6.56 -10.80
C PRO A 93 -7.02 5.58 -10.69
N HIS A 94 -5.77 5.96 -10.99
CA HIS A 94 -4.61 5.08 -10.94
C HIS A 94 -3.56 5.50 -9.90
N VAL A 95 -3.79 6.60 -9.18
CA VAL A 95 -2.85 7.14 -8.20
C VAL A 95 -3.61 7.65 -6.99
N LEU A 96 -3.24 7.16 -5.80
CA LEU A 96 -3.73 7.70 -4.53
C LEU A 96 -2.65 8.60 -3.95
N THR A 97 -3.04 9.82 -3.56
CA THR A 97 -2.19 10.75 -2.82
C THR A 97 -2.77 10.92 -1.43
N VAL A 98 -1.96 10.74 -0.38
CA VAL A 98 -2.36 10.88 1.03
C VAL A 98 -1.49 11.89 1.75
N GLY A 99 -2.07 12.59 2.73
CA GLY A 99 -1.42 13.67 3.46
C GLY A 99 -1.38 15.00 2.68
N PRO A 100 -0.60 15.99 3.14
CA PRO A 100 0.29 15.93 4.29
C PRO A 100 -0.45 15.96 5.63
N PHE A 101 -0.04 15.09 6.55
CA PHE A 101 -0.61 15.02 7.90
C PHE A 101 0.17 15.89 8.90
N ASN A 102 -0.49 16.28 10.00
CA ASN A 102 0.16 16.98 11.12
C ASN A 102 0.91 16.05 12.07
N ASP A 103 0.46 14.80 12.14
CA ASP A 103 1.06 13.74 12.94
C ASP A 103 1.78 12.73 12.04
N ASP A 104 2.66 11.95 12.65
CA ASP A 104 3.24 10.77 12.02
C ASP A 104 2.16 9.70 11.81
N ARG A 105 2.18 9.09 10.63
CA ARG A 105 1.23 8.06 10.19
C ARG A 105 1.98 6.93 9.49
N LYS A 106 1.24 5.90 9.09
CA LYS A 106 1.70 4.86 8.15
C LYS A 106 0.61 4.65 7.11
N ILE A 107 1.00 4.42 5.86
CA ILE A 107 0.10 3.86 4.84
C ILE A 107 0.39 2.37 4.74
N VAL A 108 -0.67 1.59 4.79
CA VAL A 108 -0.62 0.13 4.72
C VAL A 108 -1.13 -0.33 3.39
N VAL A 109 -0.48 -1.33 2.83
CA VAL A 109 -0.80 -1.99 1.55
C VAL A 109 -1.10 -3.46 1.85
N TYR A 110 -2.32 -3.88 1.56
CA TYR A 110 -2.78 -5.27 1.65
C TYR A 110 -3.13 -5.78 0.26
N CYS A 111 -2.46 -6.84 -0.20
CA CYS A 111 -2.65 -7.42 -1.53
C CYS A 111 -3.43 -8.74 -1.43
N SER A 112 -4.36 -8.95 -2.37
CA SER A 112 -5.13 -10.18 -2.48
C SER A 112 -5.50 -10.47 -3.94
N HIS A 113 -6.00 -11.65 -4.22
CA HIS A 113 -6.45 -12.06 -5.55
C HIS A 113 -7.77 -12.82 -5.46
N LEU A 114 -8.49 -12.84 -6.58
CA LEU A 114 -9.70 -13.65 -6.72
C LEU A 114 -9.30 -15.07 -7.12
N ALA A 115 -9.45 -16.02 -6.21
CA ALA A 115 -9.19 -17.43 -6.45
C ALA A 115 -10.26 -18.05 -7.35
N HIS A 116 -9.99 -19.26 -7.88
CA HIS A 116 -10.89 -19.96 -8.80
C HIS A 116 -12.26 -20.30 -8.20
N ASP A 117 -12.35 -20.44 -6.88
CA ASP A 117 -13.60 -20.67 -6.16
C ASP A 117 -14.43 -19.39 -5.94
N GLY A 118 -13.94 -18.25 -6.41
CA GLY A 118 -14.57 -16.94 -6.28
C GLY A 118 -14.32 -16.27 -4.92
N SER A 119 -13.50 -16.85 -4.05
CA SER A 119 -13.08 -16.24 -2.79
C SER A 119 -11.87 -15.32 -3.00
N TYR A 120 -11.73 -14.31 -2.13
CA TYR A 120 -10.50 -13.51 -2.09
C TYR A 120 -9.48 -14.19 -1.18
N GLN A 121 -8.28 -14.40 -1.71
CA GLN A 121 -7.15 -14.95 -0.98
C GLN A 121 -6.03 -13.93 -0.89
N GLN A 122 -5.40 -13.86 0.27
CA GLN A 122 -4.28 -12.95 0.51
C GLN A 122 -3.05 -13.36 -0.30
N ASN A 123 -2.36 -12.39 -0.88
CA ASN A 123 -1.04 -12.60 -1.49
C ASN A 123 0.07 -12.51 -0.44
N ASP A 124 1.20 -13.14 -0.68
CA ASP A 124 2.40 -12.97 0.13
C ASP A 124 3.19 -11.73 -0.34
N PRO A 125 3.35 -10.67 0.48
CA PRO A 125 4.06 -9.47 0.06
C PRO A 125 5.54 -9.51 0.46
N LYS A 126 6.40 -9.00 -0.42
CA LYS A 126 7.79 -8.60 -0.15
C LYS A 126 7.98 -7.13 -0.48
N HIS A 127 8.97 -6.49 0.13
CA HIS A 127 9.26 -5.10 -0.18
C HIS A 127 10.75 -4.77 -0.18
N ASP A 128 11.10 -3.82 -1.03
CA ASP A 128 12.40 -3.17 -1.11
C ASP A 128 12.22 -1.67 -0.83
N PHE A 129 13.24 -1.07 -0.21
CA PHE A 129 13.16 0.31 0.26
C PHE A 129 14.42 1.10 -0.07
N HIS A 130 14.25 2.30 -0.63
CA HIS A 130 15.33 3.21 -0.98
C HIS A 130 15.03 4.66 -0.56
N ASN A 131 16.04 5.32 0.00
CA ASN A 131 16.02 6.74 0.30
C ASN A 131 16.80 7.52 -0.76
N PHE A 132 16.18 8.57 -1.29
CA PHE A 132 16.78 9.51 -2.22
C PHE A 132 16.96 10.85 -1.51
N THR A 133 18.21 11.29 -1.40
CA THR A 133 18.58 12.51 -0.67
C THR A 133 19.00 13.62 -1.63
N ILE A 134 18.75 14.86 -1.24
CA ILE A 134 19.33 16.06 -1.86
C ILE A 134 20.16 16.75 -0.77
N GLY A 135 21.48 16.75 -0.95
CA GLY A 135 22.41 17.09 0.14
C GLY A 135 22.27 16.07 1.29
N SER A 136 22.05 16.55 2.52
CA SER A 136 21.89 15.70 3.70
C SER A 136 20.43 15.47 4.12
N LYS A 137 19.46 15.82 3.26
CA LYS A 137 18.03 15.76 3.56
C LYS A 137 17.33 14.74 2.66
N ASN A 138 16.42 13.95 3.22
CA ASN A 138 15.60 12.99 2.46
C ASN A 138 14.63 13.72 1.54
N ALA A 139 14.81 13.66 0.22
CA ALA A 139 13.86 14.25 -0.71
C ALA A 139 12.66 13.32 -0.91
N ILE A 140 12.93 12.05 -1.22
CA ILE A 140 11.93 11.02 -1.49
C ILE A 140 12.38 9.73 -0.82
N ALA A 141 11.48 9.04 -0.15
CA ALA A 141 11.66 7.63 0.18
C ALA A 141 10.74 6.80 -0.72
N PHE A 142 11.22 5.67 -1.25
CA PHE A 142 10.44 4.82 -2.12
C PHE A 142 10.42 3.39 -1.57
N THR A 143 9.23 2.84 -1.45
CA THR A 143 9.01 1.42 -1.16
C THR A 143 8.39 0.77 -2.38
N MET A 144 9.04 -0.27 -2.90
CA MET A 144 8.44 -1.18 -3.88
C MET A 144 7.90 -2.39 -3.14
N ILE A 145 6.64 -2.76 -3.39
CA ILE A 145 5.98 -3.91 -2.78
C ILE A 145 5.59 -4.86 -3.89
N ASN A 146 6.19 -6.03 -3.86
CA ASN A 146 5.97 -7.12 -4.80
C ASN A 146 5.09 -8.18 -4.13
N SER A 147 4.04 -8.66 -4.80
CA SER A 147 3.16 -9.68 -4.23
C SER A 147 3.11 -10.94 -5.08
N GLU A 148 2.87 -12.06 -4.40
CA GLU A 148 2.76 -13.42 -4.96
C GLU A 148 1.42 -14.04 -4.58
N ASP A 149 0.66 -14.55 -5.55
CA ASP A 149 -0.65 -15.18 -5.38
C ASP A 149 -0.55 -16.67 -5.00
N GLY A 150 0.66 -17.24 -5.06
CA GLY A 150 0.98 -18.61 -4.64
C GLY A 150 1.00 -19.60 -5.80
N GLY A 151 0.84 -19.12 -7.03
CA GLY A 151 1.09 -19.89 -8.25
C GLY A 151 2.57 -20.27 -8.40
N ASP A 152 3.48 -19.37 -7.99
CA ASP A 152 4.90 -19.65 -7.91
C ASP A 152 5.62 -18.87 -6.78
N THR A 153 6.84 -18.39 -7.01
CA THR A 153 7.69 -17.72 -6.00
C THR A 153 8.54 -16.60 -6.60
N ASP A 154 8.19 -16.08 -7.78
CA ASP A 154 8.92 -15.00 -8.43
C ASP A 154 8.54 -13.61 -7.90
N TYR A 155 7.41 -13.50 -7.17
CA TYR A 155 6.88 -12.27 -6.60
C TYR A 155 6.62 -11.19 -7.66
N HIS A 156 6.15 -11.59 -8.83
CA HIS A 156 5.94 -10.72 -9.96
C HIS A 156 4.47 -10.67 -10.41
N ASP A 157 3.53 -11.01 -9.54
CA ASP A 157 2.10 -10.92 -9.86
C ASP A 157 1.60 -9.48 -9.88
N SER A 158 1.98 -8.71 -8.87
CA SER A 158 1.75 -7.28 -8.82
C SER A 158 2.90 -6.53 -8.16
N VAL A 159 3.07 -5.27 -8.58
CA VAL A 159 4.05 -4.34 -8.06
C VAL A 159 3.33 -3.07 -7.64
N THR A 160 3.42 -2.74 -6.36
CA THR A 160 2.88 -1.50 -5.78
C THR A 160 4.02 -0.59 -5.35
N GLY A 161 4.06 0.61 -5.90
CA GLY A 161 4.99 1.66 -5.49
C GLY A 161 4.36 2.58 -4.46
N VAL A 162 5.08 2.84 -3.36
CA VAL A 162 4.75 3.86 -2.37
C VAL A 162 5.90 4.85 -2.28
N ALA A 163 5.71 6.04 -2.84
CA ALA A 163 6.65 7.15 -2.73
C ALA A 163 6.24 8.09 -1.60
N VAL A 164 7.17 8.46 -0.74
CA VAL A 164 6.98 9.41 0.36
C VAL A 164 7.82 10.64 0.04
N SER A 165 7.15 11.70 -0.38
CA SER A 165 7.77 12.98 -0.71
C SER A 165 7.86 13.85 0.55
N TYR A 166 9.07 14.27 0.90
CA TYR A 166 9.28 15.17 2.02
C TYR A 166 9.04 16.61 1.58
N THR A 167 8.12 17.30 2.27
CA THR A 167 7.93 18.73 2.04
C THR A 167 8.80 19.50 3.03
N TYR A 168 9.88 20.10 2.52
CA TYR A 168 10.69 21.03 3.31
C TYR A 168 10.17 22.44 3.08
N LYS A 169 10.08 23.21 4.17
CA LYS A 169 10.02 24.67 4.09
C LYS A 169 11.43 25.24 4.10
#